data_AF-A0A359C8G7-F1
#
_entry.id   AF-A0A359C8G7-F1
#
_cell.length_a   1.000
_cell.length_b   1.000
_cell.length_c   1.000
_cell.angle_alpha   90.00
_cell.angle_beta   90.00
_cell.angle_gamma   90.00
#
_symmetry.space_group_name_H-M   'P 1'
#
loop_
_entity.id
_entity.type
_entity.pdbx_description
1 polymer ?
#
loop_
_entity_poly.entity_id
_entity_poly.type
_entity_poly.pdbx_seq_one_letter_code
_entity_poly.pdbx_strand_id
1 'polypeptide(L)'
;AWDNAKKLVETELDMKGTELHAATVIGDTVGDPFKDTSSVAMNPIIKFTTLFGLLAVELAIELPVATSRIAAAAFFAVAVVFVWRSFYAMRIKVEEKA
;
A
#
# COMPACT_ATOMS: atom_id res chain seq x y z
N ALA A 1 -5.29 18.51 -2.22
CA ALA A 1 -6.39 19.25 -2.89
C ALA A 1 -7.51 19.54 -1.90
N TRP A 2 -8.05 18.52 -1.21
CA TRP A 2 -9.10 18.72 -0.20
C TRP A 2 -8.69 19.60 0.99
N ASP A 3 -7.45 19.49 1.51
CA ASP A 3 -6.93 20.44 2.52
C ASP A 3 -6.98 21.91 2.04
N ASN A 4 -6.59 22.17 0.79
CA ASN A 4 -6.63 23.53 0.23
C ASN A 4 -8.08 24.02 0.01
N ALA A 5 -8.99 23.13 -0.37
CA ALA A 5 -10.41 23.45 -0.50
C ALA A 5 -11.04 23.80 0.86
N LYS A 6 -10.68 23.06 1.92
CA LYS A 6 -11.08 23.38 3.30
C LYS A 6 -10.53 24.74 3.72
N LYS A 7 -9.23 25.00 3.49
CA LYS A 7 -8.60 26.30 3.79
C LYS A 7 -9.29 27.47 3.08
N LEU A 8 -9.64 27.32 1.79
CA LEU A 8 -10.41 28.32 1.05
C LEU A 8 -11.75 28.67 1.73
N VAL A 9 -12.49 27.65 2.17
CA VAL A 9 -13.77 27.85 2.88
C VAL A 9 -13.57 28.52 4.25
N GLU A 10 -12.45 28.22 4.92
CA GLU A 10 -12.12 28.78 6.23
C GLU A 10 -11.59 30.22 6.18
N THR A 11 -10.90 30.63 5.11
CA THR A 11 -10.17 31.90 5.07
C THR A 11 -10.74 32.91 4.09
N GLU A 12 -11.11 32.49 2.87
CA GLU A 12 -11.58 33.42 1.83
C GLU A 12 -13.10 33.59 1.86
N LEU A 13 -13.82 32.54 2.26
CA LEU A 13 -15.28 32.57 2.34
C LEU A 13 -15.80 32.85 3.77
N ASP A 14 -14.95 32.76 4.78
CA ASP A 14 -15.27 32.93 6.21
C ASP A 14 -16.51 32.12 6.67
N MET A 15 -16.75 30.97 6.03
CA MET A 15 -17.95 30.16 6.23
C MET A 15 -17.74 29.05 7.27
N LYS A 16 -17.02 29.34 8.35
CA LYS A 16 -16.79 28.35 9.43
C LYS A 16 -18.10 27.97 10.13
N GLY A 17 -18.29 26.68 10.38
CA GLY A 17 -19.49 26.13 11.02
C GLY A 17 -20.71 25.95 10.11
N THR A 18 -20.59 26.26 8.81
CA THR A 18 -21.64 25.98 7.81
C THR A 18 -21.61 24.51 7.36
N GLU A 19 -22.69 24.03 6.73
CA GLU A 19 -22.70 22.69 6.11
C GLU A 19 -21.60 22.52 5.05
N LEU A 20 -21.26 23.59 4.32
CA LEU A 20 -20.16 23.56 3.35
C LEU A 20 -18.80 23.33 4.03
N HIS A 21 -18.58 23.95 5.19
CA HIS A 21 -17.38 23.71 5.98
C HIS A 21 -17.33 22.28 6.51
N ALA A 22 -18.44 21.75 7.01
CA ALA A 22 -18.51 20.35 7.45
C ALA A 22 -18.16 19.37 6.31
N ALA A 23 -18.68 19.61 5.10
CA ALA A 23 -18.38 18.77 3.93
C ALA A 23 -16.89 18.81 3.54
N THR A 24 -16.26 19.98 3.58
CA THR A 24 -14.82 20.11 3.26
C THR A 24 -13.91 19.51 4.35
N VAL A 25 -14.32 19.57 5.62
CA VAL A 25 -13.65 18.86 6.72
C VAL A 25 -13.69 17.35 6.51
N ILE A 26 -14.86 16.78 6.15
CA ILE A 26 -14.96 15.34 5.85
C ILE A 26 -14.02 14.97 4.70
N GLY A 27 -14.00 15.75 3.61
CA GLY A 27 -13.09 15.51 2.49
C GLY A 27 -11.61 15.54 2.88
N ASP A 28 -11.22 16.44 3.78
CA ASP A 28 -9.84 16.52 4.28
C ASP A 28 -9.49 15.33 5.19
N THR A 29 -10.38 14.96 6.11
CA THR A 29 -10.17 13.80 7.00
C THR A 29 -10.04 12.47 6.24
N VAL A 30 -10.76 12.32 5.12
CA VAL A 30 -10.59 11.17 4.22
C VAL A 30 -9.25 11.25 3.48
N GLY A 31 -8.79 12.45 3.13
CA GLY A 31 -7.56 12.70 2.38
C GLY A 31 -6.27 12.57 3.19
N ASP A 32 -6.30 12.84 4.49
CA ASP A 32 -5.11 12.87 5.35
C ASP A 32 -4.34 11.54 5.41
N PRO A 33 -4.97 10.36 5.57
CA PRO A 33 -4.25 9.09 5.51
C PRO A 33 -3.55 8.84 4.16
N PHE A 34 -4.12 9.34 3.07
CA PHE A 34 -3.51 9.22 1.74
C PHE A 34 -2.37 10.20 1.55
N LYS A 35 -2.55 11.46 1.95
CA LYS A 35 -1.57 12.54 1.79
C LYS A 35 -0.36 12.35 2.69
N ASP A 36 -0.58 12.08 3.98
CA ASP A 36 0.45 12.16 5.01
C ASP A 36 1.05 10.80 5.40
N THR A 37 0.35 9.70 5.12
CA THR A 37 0.84 8.35 5.45
C THR A 37 1.18 7.56 4.19
N SER A 38 0.16 7.20 3.41
CA SER A 38 0.33 6.23 2.32
C SER A 38 1.20 6.79 1.19
N SER A 39 0.96 8.02 0.75
CA SER A 39 1.71 8.66 -0.33
C SER A 39 3.17 8.90 0.05
N VAL A 40 3.43 9.41 1.26
CA VAL A 40 4.79 9.64 1.77
C VAL A 40 5.58 8.32 1.87
N ALA A 41 4.90 7.22 2.24
CA ALA A 41 5.51 5.89 2.35
C ALA A 41 5.87 5.25 1.00
N MET A 42 5.23 5.65 -0.11
CA MET A 42 5.48 5.01 -1.42
C MET A 42 6.90 5.25 -1.94
N ASN A 43 7.44 6.46 -1.79
CA ASN A 43 8.78 6.80 -2.27
C ASN A 43 9.90 5.91 -1.66
N PRO A 44 9.99 5.75 -0.33
CA PRO A 44 10.96 4.81 0.24
C PRO A 44 10.67 3.36 -0.13
N ILE A 45 9.40 2.92 -0.17
CA ILE A 45 9.06 1.55 -0.59
C ILE A 45 9.62 1.23 -1.98
N ILE A 46 9.42 2.13 -2.95
CA ILE A 46 9.94 1.94 -4.31
C ILE A 46 11.47 1.89 -4.29
N LYS A 47 12.13 2.85 -3.63
CA LYS A 47 13.60 2.93 -3.60
C LYS A 47 14.25 1.73 -2.93
N PHE A 48 13.70 1.26 -1.81
CA PHE A 48 14.24 0.09 -1.12
C PHE A 48 13.95 -1.19 -1.91
N THR A 49 12.74 -1.35 -2.44
CA THR A 49 12.39 -2.55 -3.21
C THR A 49 13.25 -2.68 -4.47
N THR A 50 13.51 -1.60 -5.19
CA THR A 50 14.38 -1.63 -6.38
C THR A 50 15.84 -1.90 -6.00
N LEU A 51 16.35 -1.30 -4.93
CA LEU A 51 17.71 -1.54 -4.44
C LEU A 51 17.90 -3.01 -4.01
N PHE A 52 16.98 -3.57 -3.22
CA PHE A 52 17.04 -4.99 -2.85
C PHE A 52 16.88 -5.92 -4.05
N GLY A 53 16.06 -5.54 -5.04
CA GLY A 53 15.91 -6.30 -6.29
C GLY A 53 17.21 -6.41 -7.06
N LEU A 54 17.96 -5.29 -7.21
CA LEU A 54 19.26 -5.30 -7.87
C LEU A 54 20.28 -6.16 -7.13
N LEU A 55 20.36 -6.04 -5.81
CA LEU A 55 21.26 -6.86 -4.98
C LEU A 55 20.92 -8.35 -5.04
N ALA A 56 19.64 -8.71 -5.08
CA ALA A 56 19.20 -10.10 -5.23
C ALA A 56 19.61 -10.69 -6.58
N VAL A 57 19.56 -9.90 -7.65
CA VAL A 57 20.02 -10.32 -8.98
C VAL A 57 21.54 -10.53 -8.99
N GLU A 58 22.30 -9.59 -8.43
CA GLU A 58 23.76 -9.71 -8.32
C GLU A 58 24.17 -10.99 -7.58
N LEU A 59 23.57 -11.24 -6.41
CA LEU A 59 23.80 -12.49 -5.66
C LEU A 59 23.42 -13.75 -6.47
N ALA A 60 22.35 -13.70 -7.26
CA ALA A 60 21.92 -14.84 -8.07
C ALA A 60 22.92 -15.20 -9.20
N ILE A 61 23.70 -14.22 -9.68
CA ILE A 61 24.73 -14.40 -10.72
C ILE A 61 26.04 -14.93 -10.11
N GLU A 62 26.39 -14.52 -8.88
CA GLU A 62 27.62 -14.96 -8.21
C GLU A 62 27.55 -16.39 -7.66
N LEU A 63 26.35 -16.87 -7.31
CA LEU A 63 26.18 -18.21 -6.71
C LEU A 63 26.29 -19.35 -7.73
N PRO A 64 26.77 -20.54 -7.32
CA PRO A 64 26.74 -21.73 -8.16
C PRO A 64 25.34 -22.03 -8.70
N VAL A 65 25.24 -22.39 -9.98
CA VAL A 65 23.97 -22.60 -10.71
C VAL A 65 23.03 -23.58 -9.98
N ALA A 66 23.57 -24.64 -9.37
CA ALA A 66 22.78 -25.60 -8.60
C ALA A 66 22.12 -24.94 -7.39
N THR A 67 22.88 -24.18 -6.60
CA THR A 67 22.39 -23.45 -5.42
C THR A 67 21.38 -22.38 -5.81
N SER A 68 21.66 -21.60 -6.86
CA SER A 68 20.75 -20.57 -7.37
C SER A 68 19.41 -21.16 -7.83
N ARG A 69 19.42 -22.28 -8.55
CA ARG A 69 18.19 -22.98 -8.98
C ARG A 69 17.39 -23.55 -7.80
N ILE A 70 18.05 -24.13 -6.81
CA ILE A 70 17.38 -24.66 -5.61
C ILE A 70 16.75 -23.50 -4.82
N ALA A 71 17.47 -22.40 -4.62
CA ALA A 71 16.96 -21.22 -3.94
C ALA A 71 15.76 -20.62 -4.70
N ALA A 72 15.84 -20.49 -6.02
CA ALA A 72 14.74 -20.02 -6.86
C ALA A 72 13.49 -20.90 -6.74
N ALA A 73 13.66 -22.23 -6.79
CA ALA A 73 12.55 -23.18 -6.61
C ALA A 73 11.92 -23.06 -5.22
N ALA A 74 12.74 -22.92 -4.17
CA ALA A 74 12.28 -22.73 -2.81
C ALA A 74 11.48 -21.42 -2.63
N PHE A 75 12.02 -20.29 -3.11
CA PHE A 75 11.32 -19.00 -3.04
C PHE A 75 10.02 -19.00 -3.85
N PHE A 76 10.02 -19.63 -5.03
CA PHE A 76 8.82 -19.79 -5.83
C PHE A 76 7.74 -20.61 -5.10
N ALA A 77 8.11 -21.74 -4.49
CA ALA A 77 7.18 -22.55 -3.72
C ALA A 77 6.59 -21.77 -2.52
N VAL A 78 7.42 -21.01 -1.79
CA VAL A 78 6.96 -20.15 -0.70
C VAL A 78 6.00 -19.08 -1.21
N ALA A 79 6.30 -18.43 -2.34
CA ALA A 79 5.42 -17.43 -2.94
C ALA A 79 4.07 -18.02 -3.35
N VAL A 80 4.05 -19.20 -3.98
CA VAL A 80 2.81 -19.91 -4.35
C VAL A 80 1.98 -20.24 -3.10
N VAL A 81 2.62 -20.76 -2.05
CA VAL A 81 1.93 -21.06 -0.77
C VAL A 81 1.35 -19.79 -0.15
N PHE A 82 2.11 -18.70 -0.13
CA PHE A 82 1.64 -17.42 0.41
C PHE A 82 0.43 -16.87 -0.36
N VAL A 83 0.51 -16.85 -1.70
CA VAL A 83 -0.60 -16.40 -2.56
C VAL A 83 -1.83 -17.27 -2.34
N TRP A 84 -1.66 -18.60 -2.34
CA TRP A 84 -2.78 -19.51 -2.12
C TRP A 84 -3.43 -19.29 -0.75
N ARG A 85 -2.63 -19.18 0.32
CA ARG A 85 -3.16 -18.87 1.66
C ARG A 85 -3.87 -17.52 1.70
N SER A 86 -3.28 -16.48 1.10
CA SER A 86 -3.85 -15.14 1.15
C SER A 86 -5.21 -15.06 0.44
N PHE A 87 -5.34 -15.69 -0.73
CA PHE A 87 -6.57 -15.59 -1.52
C PHE A 87 -7.64 -16.62 -1.15
N TYR A 88 -7.23 -17.83 -0.73
CA TYR A 88 -8.18 -18.93 -0.53
C TYR A 88 -8.47 -19.22 0.95
N ALA A 89 -7.52 -19.01 1.86
CA ALA A 89 -7.74 -19.28 3.28
C ALA A 89 -8.44 -18.12 4.02
N MET A 90 -8.45 -16.91 3.46
CA MET A 90 -9.16 -15.74 4.02
C MET A 90 -10.55 -15.51 3.43
N ARG A 91 -11.05 -16.42 2.57
CA ARG A 91 -12.44 -16.33 2.10
C ARG A 91 -13.38 -16.57 3.29
N ILE A 92 -14.20 -15.56 3.59
CA ILE A 92 -15.27 -15.65 4.58
C ILE A 92 -16.22 -16.76 4.10
N LYS A 93 -16.34 -17.83 4.88
CA LYS A 93 -17.33 -18.88 4.63
C LYS A 93 -18.69 -18.26 4.92
N VAL A 94 -19.53 -18.14 3.90
CA VAL A 94 -20.93 -17.78 4.10
C VAL A 94 -21.59 -19.00 4.73
N GLU A 95 -21.81 -18.97 6.05
CA GLU A 95 -22.71 -19.93 6.69
C GLU A 95 -24.13 -19.62 6.20
N GLU A 96 -24.67 -20.46 5.32
CA GLU A 96 -26.11 -20.54 5.11
C GLU A 96 -26.74 -20.96 6.44
N LYS A 97 -27.38 -20.01 7.12
CA LYS A 97 -28.27 -20.32 8.23
C LYS A 97 -29.47 -21.08 7.68
N ALA A 98 -29.51 -22.38 7.94
CA ALA A 98 -30.71 -23.22 7.85
C ALA A 98 -31.70 -22.86 8.97
#